data_AF-A0A4Q5QIS9-F1
#
_entry.id   AF-A0A4Q5QIS9-F1
#
_cell.length_a   1.000
_cell.length_b   1.000
_cell.length_c   1.000
_cell.angle_alpha   90.00
_cell.angle_beta   90.00
_cell.angle_gamma   90.00
#
_symmetry.space_group_name_H-M   'P 1'
#
loop_
_entity.id
_entity.type
_entity.pdbx_description
1 polymer ?
#
loop_
_entity_poly.entity_id
_entity_poly.type
_entity_poly.pdbx_seq_one_letter_code
_entity_poly.pdbx_strand_id
1 'polypeptide(L)'
;EEIEKLVPFKVFEGNRPTNSILLKEVTPRSLGSLIAFYEHKIFVQGIVWNIFSFDQWGVELGKQLAVKIQKELKGDEPVESHDSSTNGLINQYKDWR
;
A
#
# COMPACT_ATOMS: atom_id res chain seq x y z
N GLU A 1 37.75 -14.21 -22.95
CA GLU A 1 37.84 -13.79 -21.53
C GLU A 1 36.88 -12.67 -21.11
N GLU A 2 37.04 -11.40 -21.54
CA GLU A 2 36.13 -10.32 -21.07
C GLU A 2 34.67 -10.51 -21.51
N ILE A 3 34.46 -10.99 -22.74
CA ILE A 3 33.12 -11.30 -23.27
C ILE A 3 32.47 -12.44 -22.46
N GLU A 4 33.20 -13.52 -22.17
CA GLU A 4 32.69 -14.66 -21.39
C GLU A 4 32.32 -14.26 -19.96
N LYS A 5 33.09 -13.35 -19.35
CA LYS A 5 32.76 -12.76 -18.04
C LYS A 5 31.48 -11.93 -18.08
N LEU A 6 31.13 -11.34 -19.22
CA LEU A 6 29.95 -10.48 -19.38
C LEU A 6 28.66 -11.24 -19.74
N VAL A 7 28.79 -12.39 -20.41
CA VAL A 7 27.66 -13.18 -20.93
C VAL A 7 26.59 -13.50 -19.88
N PRO A 8 26.91 -14.00 -18.66
CA PRO A 8 25.90 -14.37 -17.67
C PRO A 8 24.97 -13.23 -17.27
N PHE A 9 25.44 -11.98 -17.31
CA PHE A 9 24.68 -10.79 -16.90
C PHE A 9 23.79 -10.22 -18.01
N LYS A 10 23.93 -10.71 -19.24
CA LYS A 10 23.12 -10.29 -20.41
C LYS A 10 22.14 -11.36 -20.87
N VAL A 11 22.01 -12.46 -20.13
CA VAL A 11 21.00 -13.48 -20.39
C VAL A 11 19.67 -13.02 -19.83
N PHE A 12 18.65 -13.03 -20.68
CA PHE A 12 17.27 -12.82 -20.27
C PHE A 12 16.53 -14.16 -20.39
N GLU A 13 16.25 -14.80 -19.25
CA GLU A 13 15.55 -16.10 -19.20
C GLU A 13 14.07 -16.03 -19.66
N GLY A 14 13.53 -14.82 -19.80
CA GLY A 14 12.14 -14.62 -20.18
C GLY A 14 11.18 -15.10 -19.09
N ASN A 15 10.12 -15.80 -19.48
CA ASN A 15 9.06 -16.33 -18.61
C ASN A 15 8.40 -15.28 -17.69
N ARG A 16 8.18 -14.07 -18.23
CA ARG A 16 7.50 -12.97 -17.53
C ARG A 16 6.12 -12.79 -18.16
N PRO A 17 5.05 -13.34 -17.56
CA PRO A 17 3.72 -13.25 -18.14
C PRO A 17 3.24 -11.78 -18.13
N THR A 18 2.61 -11.37 -19.23
CA THR A 18 2.05 -10.02 -19.38
C THR A 18 0.65 -10.10 -19.96
N ASN A 19 -0.18 -9.11 -19.62
CA ASN A 19 -1.44 -8.84 -20.31
C ASN A 19 -1.31 -7.48 -20.98
N SER A 20 -1.58 -7.41 -22.28
CA SER A 20 -1.60 -6.15 -23.02
C SER A 20 -3.05 -5.80 -23.34
N ILE A 21 -3.54 -4.69 -22.78
CA ILE A 21 -4.87 -4.14 -23.06
C ILE A 21 -4.66 -2.91 -23.94
N LEU A 22 -4.94 -3.03 -25.23
CA LEU A 22 -4.78 -1.95 -26.19
C LEU A 22 -6.11 -1.22 -26.40
N LEU A 23 -6.11 0.10 -26.21
CA LEU A 23 -7.25 0.97 -26.48
C LEU A 23 -6.93 1.86 -27.67
N LYS A 24 -7.93 2.17 -28.50
CA LYS A 24 -7.77 3.10 -29.63
C LYS A 24 -7.43 4.52 -29.15
N GLU A 25 -8.08 4.95 -28.08
CA GLU A 25 -7.88 6.24 -27.41
C GLU A 25 -8.44 6.15 -25.98
N VAL A 26 -7.89 6.93 -25.05
CA VAL A 26 -8.46 7.12 -23.71
C VAL A 26 -9.53 8.21 -23.78
N THR A 27 -10.78 7.77 -23.86
CA THR A 27 -11.99 8.60 -23.90
C THR A 27 -12.77 8.39 -22.60
N PRO A 28 -13.74 9.24 -22.24
CA PRO A 28 -14.59 8.99 -21.06
C PRO A 28 -15.23 7.61 -21.05
N ARG A 29 -15.65 7.12 -22.22
CA ARG A 29 -16.23 5.78 -22.39
C ARG A 29 -15.18 4.69 -22.15
N SER A 30 -14.05 4.73 -22.83
CA SER A 30 -13.04 3.66 -22.74
C SER A 30 -12.34 3.63 -21.38
N LEU A 31 -12.17 4.78 -20.73
CA LEU A 31 -11.71 4.86 -19.35
C LEU A 31 -12.72 4.25 -18.37
N GLY A 32 -14.00 4.60 -18.49
CA GLY A 32 -15.06 4.02 -17.66
C GLY A 32 -15.15 2.49 -17.82
N SER A 33 -15.07 1.99 -19.05
CA SER A 33 -14.99 0.55 -19.32
C SER A 33 -13.79 -0.12 -18.66
N LEU A 34 -12.62 0.53 -18.69
CA LEU A 34 -11.40 -0.03 -18.10
C LEU A 34 -11.47 -0.06 -16.56
N ILE A 35 -12.04 0.98 -15.94
CA ILE A 35 -12.27 1.01 -14.49
C ILE A 35 -13.23 -0.12 -14.09
N ALA A 36 -14.40 -0.19 -14.74
CA ALA A 36 -15.41 -1.23 -14.47
C ALA A 36 -14.85 -2.65 -14.69
N PHE A 37 -13.98 -2.83 -15.69
CA PHE A 37 -13.27 -4.10 -15.90
C PHE A 37 -12.43 -4.51 -14.68
N TYR A 38 -11.68 -3.58 -14.08
CA TYR A 38 -10.89 -3.86 -12.88
C TYR A 38 -11.76 -4.01 -11.62
N GLU A 39 -12.84 -3.25 -11.48
CA GLU A 39 -13.82 -3.43 -10.39
C GLU A 39 -14.40 -4.85 -10.41
N HIS A 40 -14.83 -5.33 -11.58
CA HIS A 40 -15.34 -6.69 -11.73
C HIS A 40 -14.27 -7.76 -11.56
N LYS A 41 -13.03 -7.51 -11.99
CA LYS A 41 -11.90 -8.40 -11.69
C LYS A 41 -11.72 -8.58 -10.19
N ILE A 42 -11.68 -7.48 -9.43
CA ILE A 42 -11.52 -7.50 -7.97
C ILE A 42 -12.72 -8.20 -7.31
N PHE A 43 -13.93 -7.90 -7.75
CA PHE A 43 -15.15 -8.56 -7.27
C PHE A 43 -15.10 -10.08 -7.44
N VAL A 44 -14.81 -10.57 -8.65
CA VAL A 44 -14.72 -12.01 -8.92
C VAL A 44 -13.65 -12.67 -8.07
N GLN A 45 -12.48 -12.03 -7.90
CA GLN A 45 -11.42 -12.55 -7.03
C GLN A 45 -11.88 -12.70 -5.57
N GLY A 46 -12.64 -11.72 -5.05
CA GLY A 46 -13.22 -11.81 -3.70
C GLY A 46 -14.18 -12.96 -3.52
N ILE A 47 -15.05 -13.21 -4.52
CA ILE A 47 -15.96 -14.36 -4.50
C ILE A 47 -15.19 -15.68 -4.52
N VAL A 48 -14.17 -15.81 -5.37
CA VAL A 48 -13.33 -17.02 -5.45
C VAL A 48 -12.61 -17.29 -4.13
N TRP A 49 -12.11 -16.25 -3.47
CA TRP A 49 -11.44 -16.37 -2.17
C TRP A 49 -12.38 -16.44 -0.98
N ASN A 50 -13.69 -16.32 -1.19
CA ASN A 50 -14.70 -16.31 -0.12
C ASN A 50 -14.43 -15.24 0.95
N ILE A 51 -14.14 -14.01 0.50
CA ILE A 51 -13.90 -12.84 1.36
C ILE A 51 -14.86 -11.69 0.99
N PHE A 52 -15.03 -10.74 1.91
CA PHE A 52 -15.85 -9.55 1.67
C PHE A 52 -15.03 -8.44 0.99
N SER A 53 -15.27 -8.21 -0.32
CA SER A 53 -14.56 -7.18 -1.10
C SER A 53 -15.00 -5.74 -0.83
N PHE A 54 -16.07 -5.55 -0.05
CA PHE A 54 -16.72 -4.25 0.14
C PHE A 54 -16.65 -3.73 1.57
N ASP A 55 -15.87 -4.38 2.45
CA ASP A 55 -15.60 -3.88 3.80
C ASP A 55 -14.14 -3.41 3.96
N GLN A 56 -13.86 -2.70 5.05
CA GLN A 56 -12.54 -2.14 5.33
C GLN A 56 -12.23 -2.03 6.83
N TRP A 57 -12.55 -3.06 7.62
CA TRP A 57 -12.37 -3.04 9.08
C TRP A 57 -10.94 -2.74 9.54
N GLY A 58 -9.94 -3.12 8.73
CA GLY A 58 -8.53 -2.91 9.03
C GLY A 58 -8.10 -1.45 9.21
N VAL A 59 -8.93 -0.47 8.83
CA VAL A 59 -8.61 0.96 8.99
C VAL A 59 -8.94 1.52 10.39
N GLU A 60 -9.70 0.79 11.21
CA GLU A 60 -10.29 1.36 12.42
C GLU A 60 -9.29 1.53 13.56
N LEU A 61 -8.45 0.53 13.80
CA LEU A 61 -7.49 0.56 14.91
C LEU A 61 -6.53 1.75 14.78
N GLY A 62 -5.98 1.97 13.58
CA GLY A 62 -5.10 3.10 13.32
C GLY A 62 -5.76 4.45 13.57
N LYS A 63 -7.03 4.62 13.15
CA LYS A 63 -7.81 5.84 13.42
C LYS A 63 -8.00 6.05 14.93
N GLN A 64 -8.34 5.00 15.67
CA GLN A 64 -8.53 5.09 17.12
C GLN A 64 -7.23 5.44 17.87
N LEU A 65 -6.11 4.84 17.48
CA LEU A 65 -4.80 5.13 18.07
C LEU A 65 -4.36 6.56 17.76
N ALA A 66 -4.49 6.99 16.50
CA ALA A 66 -4.10 8.34 16.08
C ALA A 66 -4.87 9.44 16.84
N VAL A 67 -6.17 9.27 17.09
CA VAL A 67 -6.97 10.24 17.87
C VAL A 67 -6.48 10.38 19.32
N LYS A 68 -5.99 9.29 19.93
CA LYS A 68 -5.40 9.34 21.28
C LYS A 68 -4.06 10.07 21.25
N ILE A 69 -3.15 9.62 20.37
CA ILE A 69 -1.81 10.19 20.23
C ILE A 69 -1.89 11.69 19.91
N GLN A 70 -2.79 12.11 19.02
CA GLN A 70 -2.97 13.53 18.66
C GLN A 70 -3.18 14.44 19.88
N LYS A 71 -3.86 13.96 20.93
CA LYS A 71 -4.08 14.73 22.16
C LYS A 71 -2.80 14.82 23.00
N GLU A 72 -2.04 13.74 23.06
CA GLU A 72 -0.78 13.64 23.83
C GLU A 72 0.35 14.43 23.19
N LEU A 73 0.28 14.72 21.89
CA LEU A 73 1.20 15.64 21.22
C LEU A 73 1.02 17.11 21.67
N LYS A 74 -0.05 17.45 22.40
CA LYS A 74 -0.22 18.81 22.95
C LYS A 74 0.56 18.97 24.24
N GLY A 75 1.25 20.11 24.40
CA GLY A 75 2.08 20.41 25.57
C GLY A 75 3.37 19.58 25.62
N ASP A 76 4.22 19.91 26.59
CA ASP A 76 5.61 19.41 26.64
C ASP A 76 5.82 18.31 27.69
N GLU A 77 4.77 17.88 28.37
CA GLU A 77 4.85 16.81 29.36
C GLU A 77 5.26 15.46 28.72
N PRO A 78 6.14 14.68 29.36
CA PRO A 78 6.50 13.33 28.90
C PRO A 78 5.27 12.40 28.84
N VAL A 79 5.25 11.53 27.83
CA VAL A 79 4.21 10.53 27.60
C VAL A 79 4.71 9.15 28.01
N GLU A 80 3.93 8.46 28.84
CA GLU A 80 4.24 7.11 29.37
C GLU A 80 3.07 6.12 29.19
N SER A 81 2.03 6.50 28.45
CA SER A 81 0.75 5.77 28.33
C SER A 81 0.75 4.60 27.35
N HIS A 82 1.80 4.42 26.55
CA HIS A 82 1.91 3.36 25.53
C HIS A 82 3.08 2.41 25.79
N ASP A 83 3.38 1.54 24.83
CA ASP A 83 4.60 0.76 24.82
C ASP A 83 5.85 1.66 24.72
N SER A 84 7.02 1.11 25.08
CA SER A 84 8.27 1.87 25.15
C SER A 84 8.71 2.46 23.81
N SER A 85 8.40 1.82 22.69
CA SER A 85 8.72 2.34 21.36
C SER A 85 7.88 3.58 21.07
N THR A 86 6.56 3.50 21.27
CA THR A 86 5.64 4.61 21.02
C THR A 86 5.92 5.80 21.94
N ASN A 87 6.12 5.56 23.24
CA ASN A 87 6.48 6.62 24.20
C ASN A 87 7.81 7.29 23.83
N GLY A 88 8.84 6.51 23.51
CA GLY A 88 10.15 7.03 23.13
C GLY A 88 10.09 7.93 21.90
N LEU A 89 9.34 7.52 20.88
CA LEU A 89 9.16 8.31 19.66
C LEU A 89 8.37 9.61 19.92
N ILE A 90 7.30 9.56 20.71
CA ILE A 90 6.50 10.75 21.04
C ILE A 90 7.34 11.77 21.81
N ASN A 91 8.08 11.32 22.83
CA ASN A 91 8.90 12.21 23.65
C ASN A 91 10.05 12.80 22.83
N GLN A 92 10.72 12.00 22.01
CA GLN A 92 11.78 12.51 21.13
C GLN A 92 11.25 13.55 20.12
N TYR A 93 10.04 13.35 19.59
CA TYR A 93 9.37 14.33 18.74
C TYR A 93 9.09 15.65 19.48
N LYS A 94 8.66 15.59 20.74
CA LYS A 94 8.43 16.79 21.57
C LYS A 94 9.73 17.54 21.87
N ASP A 95 10.84 16.83 22.05
CA ASP A 95 12.15 17.46 22.29
C ASP A 95 12.72 18.15 21.04
N TRP A 96 12.33 17.72 19.84
CA TRP A 96 12.86 18.23 18.57
C TRP A 96 12.09 19.41 17.96
N ARG A 97 10.84 19.64 18.36
CA ARG A 97 9.97 20.69 17.80
C ARG A 97 10.23 22.05 18.42
#